data_AF-A0A3N4SC18-F1
#
_entry.id   AF-A0A3N4SC18-F1
#
_cell.length_a   1.000
_cell.length_b   1.000
_cell.length_c   1.000
_cell.angle_alpha   90.00
_cell.angle_beta   90.00
_cell.angle_gamma   90.00
#
_symmetry.space_group_name_H-M   'P 1'
#
loop_
_entity.id
_entity.type
_entity.pdbx_description
1 polymer ?
#
loop_
_entity_poly.entity_id
_entity_poly.type
_entity_poly.pdbx_seq_one_letter_code
_entity_poly.pdbx_strand_id
1 'polypeptide(L)'
;MIKLRARIPAIALSGLVLIAGASPALADSAASHGAVSQTVTASVTKAQKLSKLKTLTSNSEDSELKWGTALDDHTAGRQPIEKYKFNWHTDYCTYSPDSLPGGYVFKWGCYRHDFGYRNYKNLVGNAAFKRDHKLRVDKALLGDLNRVCGQRFWDDPYPAAQRKKLKDACYKAAKKYYNAVRAAG
;
A
#
# COMPACT_ATOMS: atom_id res chain seq x y z
N MET A 1 -12.77 -56.66 -0.28
CA MET A 1 -14.24 -56.81 -0.22
C MET A 1 -14.76 -55.43 0.21
N ILE A 2 -15.34 -54.57 -0.63
CA ILE A 2 -16.55 -54.68 -1.45
C ILE A 2 -16.38 -53.76 -2.70
N LYS A 3 -17.05 -54.20 -3.77
CA LYS A 3 -17.34 -53.63 -5.10
C LYS A 3 -17.82 -52.15 -5.03
N LEU A 4 -18.02 -51.34 -6.08
CA LEU A 4 -17.70 -51.21 -7.51
C LEU A 4 -18.61 -50.03 -7.93
N ARG A 5 -18.07 -49.07 -8.69
CA ARG A 5 -18.71 -48.13 -9.64
C ARG A 5 -20.22 -47.85 -9.58
N ALA A 6 -20.58 -46.58 -9.69
CA ALA A 6 -21.73 -46.14 -10.49
C ALA A 6 -21.41 -44.85 -11.26
N ARG A 7 -21.87 -44.81 -12.52
CA ARG A 7 -21.71 -43.75 -13.54
C ARG A 7 -23.06 -43.02 -13.73
N ILE A 8 -23.02 -42.01 -14.63
CA ILE A 8 -24.08 -41.51 -15.55
C ILE A 8 -24.83 -40.24 -15.03
N PRO A 9 -25.30 -39.27 -15.87
CA PRO A 9 -25.16 -39.07 -17.33
C PRO A 9 -24.60 -37.70 -17.78
N ALA A 10 -24.09 -37.69 -19.02
CA ALA A 10 -23.99 -36.51 -19.87
C ALA A 10 -25.37 -36.18 -20.49
N ILE A 11 -25.70 -34.90 -20.61
CA ILE A 11 -26.80 -34.42 -21.45
C ILE A 11 -26.19 -33.62 -22.60
N ALA A 12 -26.39 -34.13 -23.81
CA ALA A 12 -26.18 -33.42 -25.06
C ALA A 12 -27.48 -32.72 -25.44
N LEU A 13 -27.41 -31.46 -25.88
CA LEU A 13 -28.41 -30.91 -26.79
C LEU A 13 -27.71 -30.15 -27.91
N SER A 14 -27.80 -30.75 -29.09
CA SER A 14 -27.50 -30.20 -30.39
C SER A 14 -28.53 -29.11 -30.76
N GLY A 15 -28.05 -28.00 -31.32
CA GLY A 15 -28.88 -27.01 -31.99
C GLY A 15 -28.18 -26.56 -33.27
N LEU A 16 -28.48 -27.25 -34.37
CA LEU A 16 -28.09 -26.85 -35.72
C LEU A 16 -29.07 -25.74 -36.18
N VAL A 17 -28.55 -24.57 -36.55
CA VAL A 17 -29.30 -23.57 -37.32
C VAL A 17 -28.62 -23.42 -38.68
N LEU A 18 -29.32 -23.87 -39.71
CA LEU A 18 -29.03 -23.59 -41.11
C LEU A 18 -29.94 -22.44 -41.54
N ILE A 19 -29.36 -21.35 -42.03
CA ILE A 19 -30.07 -20.41 -42.90
C ILE A 19 -29.12 -20.07 -44.05
N ALA A 20 -29.59 -20.34 -45.26
CA ALA A 20 -28.94 -20.02 -46.51
C ALA A 20 -29.42 -18.66 -47.04
N GLY A 21 -28.52 -17.94 -47.73
CA GLY A 21 -28.87 -17.30 -49.01
C GLY A 21 -28.95 -15.77 -49.10
N ALA A 22 -28.08 -15.24 -49.97
CA ALA A 22 -28.24 -14.08 -50.88
C ALA A 22 -27.93 -12.63 -50.40
N SER A 23 -26.68 -12.21 -50.69
CA SER A 23 -26.21 -11.06 -51.52
C SER A 23 -26.87 -9.64 -51.46
N PRO A 24 -26.11 -8.59 -51.82
CA PRO A 24 -25.99 -7.35 -51.05
C PRO A 24 -26.87 -6.19 -51.54
N ALA A 25 -27.29 -5.34 -50.60
CA ALA A 25 -27.79 -4.01 -50.89
C ALA A 25 -26.74 -2.98 -50.49
N LEU A 26 -26.21 -2.25 -51.47
CA LEU A 26 -25.48 -1.01 -51.26
C LEU A 26 -26.46 0.03 -50.75
N ALA A 27 -26.34 0.39 -49.47
CA ALA A 27 -26.93 1.61 -48.93
C ALA A 27 -25.79 2.54 -48.55
N ASP A 28 -25.60 3.56 -49.39
CA ASP A 28 -24.82 4.74 -49.08
C ASP A 28 -25.60 5.55 -48.03
N SER A 29 -25.03 5.73 -46.85
CA SER A 29 -25.55 6.63 -45.83
C SER A 29 -24.45 6.96 -44.83
N ALA A 30 -23.91 8.16 -45.02
CA ALA A 30 -23.34 9.07 -44.04
C ALA A 30 -22.50 8.44 -42.94
N ALA A 31 -21.19 8.69 -43.01
CA ALA A 31 -20.28 8.59 -41.88
C ALA A 31 -20.84 9.36 -40.68
N SER A 32 -21.54 8.66 -39.79
CA SER A 32 -21.66 9.02 -38.40
C SER A 32 -20.24 8.98 -37.85
N HIS A 33 -19.56 10.12 -37.88
CA HIS A 33 -18.34 10.34 -37.13
C HIS A 33 -18.72 10.02 -35.69
N GLY A 34 -18.35 8.83 -35.25
CA GLY A 34 -18.51 8.41 -33.88
C GLY A 34 -17.88 9.51 -33.05
N ALA A 35 -18.73 10.23 -32.32
CA ALA A 35 -18.25 11.05 -31.22
C ALA A 35 -17.56 10.05 -30.30
N VAL A 36 -16.24 9.96 -30.44
CA VAL A 36 -15.38 9.29 -29.49
C VAL A 36 -15.65 10.04 -28.21
N SER A 37 -16.54 9.48 -27.39
CA SER A 37 -16.76 9.93 -26.03
C SER A 37 -15.44 9.64 -25.35
N GLN A 38 -14.53 10.62 -25.40
CA GLN A 38 -13.30 10.59 -24.64
C GLN A 38 -13.77 10.49 -23.20
N THR A 39 -13.68 9.29 -22.65
CA THR A 39 -13.82 9.05 -21.22
C THR A 39 -12.64 9.75 -20.58
N VAL A 40 -12.80 11.05 -20.33
CA VAL A 40 -11.88 11.82 -19.50
C VAL A 40 -11.92 11.12 -18.15
N THR A 41 -10.90 10.31 -17.86
CA THR A 41 -10.78 9.66 -16.56
C THR A 41 -10.68 10.78 -15.54
N ALA A 42 -11.73 10.95 -14.75
CA ALA A 42 -11.80 12.01 -13.75
C ALA A 42 -10.58 11.89 -12.83
N SER A 43 -9.84 13.00 -12.69
CA SER A 43 -8.70 13.07 -11.78
C SER A 43 -9.14 12.74 -10.34
N VAL A 44 -8.27 12.08 -9.58
CA VAL A 44 -8.54 11.73 -8.18
C VAL A 44 -8.80 13.01 -7.37
N THR A 45 -9.97 13.08 -6.74
CA THR A 45 -10.34 14.22 -5.89
C THR A 45 -9.47 14.29 -4.64
N LYS A 46 -9.36 15.49 -4.05
CA LYS A 46 -8.68 15.70 -2.75
C LYS A 46 -9.24 14.78 -1.65
N ALA A 47 -10.55 14.56 -1.60
CA ALA A 47 -11.18 13.68 -0.63
C ALA A 47 -10.79 12.21 -0.83
N GLN A 48 -10.79 11.71 -2.07
CA GLN A 48 -10.34 10.35 -2.38
C GLN A 48 -8.85 10.16 -2.05
N LYS A 49 -8.00 11.15 -2.36
CA LYS A 49 -6.57 11.12 -2.02
C LYS A 49 -6.35 11.10 -0.51
N LEU A 50 -7.10 11.91 0.25
CA LEU A 50 -7.05 11.93 1.70
C LEU A 50 -7.52 10.60 2.31
N SER A 51 -8.58 10.01 1.76
CA SER A 51 -9.10 8.71 2.19
C SER A 51 -8.05 7.62 2.00
N LYS A 52 -7.45 7.50 0.80
CA LYS A 52 -6.36 6.55 0.54
C LYS A 52 -5.15 6.82 1.44
N LEU A 53 -4.75 8.08 1.63
CA LEU A 53 -3.63 8.42 2.52
C LEU A 53 -3.89 7.94 3.96
N LYS A 54 -5.13 8.07 4.47
CA LYS A 54 -5.50 7.57 5.81
C LYS A 54 -5.40 6.04 5.94
N THR A 55 -5.64 5.28 4.85
CA THR A 55 -5.50 3.82 4.87
C THR A 55 -4.04 3.35 4.89
N LEU A 56 -3.11 4.20 4.47
CA LEU A 56 -1.67 3.88 4.42
C LEU A 56 -0.90 4.37 5.65
N THR A 57 -1.53 5.21 6.48
CA THR A 57 -0.87 5.91 7.60
C THR A 57 -1.56 5.66 8.96
N SER A 58 -2.34 4.59 9.08
CA SER A 58 -2.93 4.22 10.37
C SER A 58 -1.91 3.48 11.24
N ASN A 59 -2.08 3.54 12.55
CA ASN A 59 -1.24 2.82 13.51
C ASN A 59 -1.73 1.38 13.65
N SER A 60 -1.56 0.58 12.59
CA SER A 60 -1.88 -0.85 12.56
C SER A 60 -0.94 -1.57 11.61
N GLU A 61 -0.74 -2.86 11.85
CA GLU A 61 0.04 -3.74 10.97
C GLU A 61 -0.58 -3.82 9.57
N ASP A 62 -1.90 -3.94 9.46
CA ASP A 62 -2.62 -3.92 8.18
C ASP A 62 -2.33 -2.64 7.36
N SER A 63 -2.24 -1.48 8.01
CA SER A 63 -1.88 -0.24 7.31
C SER A 63 -0.42 -0.18 6.89
N GLU A 64 0.49 -0.80 7.64
CA GLU A 64 1.89 -0.92 7.25
C GLU A 64 2.03 -1.83 6.03
N LEU A 65 1.38 -3.00 6.05
CA LEU A 65 1.34 -3.92 4.91
C LEU A 65 0.75 -3.25 3.67
N LYS A 66 -0.39 -2.55 3.80
CA LYS A 66 -1.00 -1.79 2.70
C LYS A 66 -0.08 -0.71 2.15
N TRP A 67 0.71 -0.07 3.01
CA TRP A 67 1.71 0.91 2.56
C TRP A 67 2.88 0.24 1.83
N GLY A 68 3.37 -0.90 2.32
CA GLY A 68 4.37 -1.72 1.63
C GLY A 68 3.92 -2.14 0.24
N THR A 69 2.71 -2.72 0.12
CA THR A 69 2.13 -3.06 -1.19
C THR A 69 1.97 -1.83 -2.10
N ALA A 70 1.57 -0.68 -1.54
CA ALA A 70 1.45 0.54 -2.32
C ALA A 70 2.81 1.06 -2.82
N LEU A 71 3.88 0.88 -2.04
CA LEU A 71 5.24 1.20 -2.47
C LEU A 71 5.72 0.25 -3.57
N ASP A 72 5.44 -1.05 -3.45
CA ASP A 72 5.79 -2.03 -4.50
C ASP A 72 5.06 -1.70 -5.81
N ASP A 73 3.77 -1.38 -5.72
CA ASP A 73 2.97 -0.94 -6.87
C ASP A 73 3.52 0.35 -7.49
N HIS A 74 3.99 1.31 -6.68
CA HIS A 74 4.59 2.56 -7.13
C HIS A 74 5.90 2.29 -7.88
N THR A 75 6.78 1.47 -7.28
CA THR A 75 8.07 1.10 -7.88
C THR A 75 7.87 0.35 -9.20
N ALA A 76 6.78 -0.39 -9.34
CA ALA A 76 6.38 -1.07 -10.58
C ALA A 76 5.54 -0.20 -11.54
N GLY A 77 5.31 1.09 -11.24
CA GLY A 77 4.56 2.02 -12.10
C GLY A 77 3.08 1.68 -12.26
N ARG A 78 2.46 1.01 -11.29
CA ARG A 78 1.10 0.48 -11.42
C ARG A 78 0.03 1.54 -11.15
N GLN A 79 -0.94 1.60 -12.06
CA GLN A 79 -2.06 2.55 -12.03
C GLN A 79 -2.89 2.60 -10.72
N PRO A 80 -3.07 1.52 -9.93
CA PRO A 80 -3.80 1.58 -8.68
C PRO A 80 -3.26 2.61 -7.68
N ILE A 81 -1.96 2.91 -7.70
CA ILE A 81 -1.34 3.89 -6.81
C ILE A 81 -0.88 5.17 -7.53
N GLU A 82 -0.40 5.06 -8.77
CA GLU A 82 0.11 6.21 -9.55
C GLU A 82 -0.93 7.30 -9.77
N LYS A 83 -2.21 6.92 -9.93
CA LYS A 83 -3.31 7.89 -10.10
C LYS A 83 -3.43 8.89 -8.93
N TYR A 84 -2.94 8.54 -7.74
CA TYR A 84 -2.97 9.43 -6.57
C TYR A 84 -1.85 10.47 -6.58
N LYS A 85 -0.78 10.27 -7.37
CA LYS A 85 0.38 11.17 -7.45
C LYS A 85 0.92 11.51 -6.05
N PHE A 86 1.14 10.48 -5.23
CA PHE A 86 1.75 10.67 -3.91
C PHE A 86 3.22 11.04 -4.05
N ASN A 87 3.73 11.80 -3.08
CA ASN A 87 5.16 12.04 -2.93
C ASN A 87 5.77 10.83 -2.20
N TRP A 88 6.66 10.11 -2.88
CA TRP A 88 7.38 8.94 -2.38
C TRP A 88 8.84 9.27 -2.00
N HIS A 89 9.25 10.53 -2.02
CA HIS A 89 10.59 10.89 -1.60
C HIS A 89 10.77 10.68 -0.09
N THR A 90 11.92 10.14 0.27
CA THR A 90 12.33 9.90 1.66
C THR A 90 13.83 10.16 1.80
N ASP A 91 14.18 10.69 2.96
CA ASP A 91 15.53 10.84 3.47
C ASP A 91 15.76 9.86 4.64
N TYR A 92 14.89 8.86 4.76
CA TYR A 92 14.90 7.82 5.79
C TYR A 92 15.04 8.41 7.20
N CYS A 93 15.85 7.82 8.07
CA CYS A 93 15.96 8.30 9.43
C CYS A 93 17.01 9.43 9.57
N THR A 94 17.27 10.30 8.58
CA THR A 94 18.41 11.25 8.50
C THR A 94 19.00 11.80 9.83
N TYR A 95 18.17 12.19 10.81
CA TYR A 95 18.64 12.70 12.11
C TYR A 95 18.88 11.62 13.18
N SER A 96 18.91 10.35 12.80
CA SER A 96 18.99 9.18 13.67
C SER A 96 19.50 7.95 12.91
N PRO A 97 20.05 6.92 13.60
CA PRO A 97 20.49 5.70 12.92
C PRO A 97 19.39 4.97 12.14
N ASP A 98 19.64 4.57 10.89
CA ASP A 98 18.72 3.69 10.16
C ASP A 98 18.70 2.26 10.71
N SER A 99 19.82 1.80 11.25
CA SER A 99 20.00 0.45 11.80
C SER A 99 20.53 0.52 13.22
N LEU A 100 20.05 -0.38 14.07
CA LEU A 100 20.45 -0.51 15.47
C LEU A 100 21.22 -1.82 15.70
N PRO A 101 21.99 -1.91 16.80
CA PRO A 101 22.59 -3.17 17.24
C PRO A 101 21.55 -4.29 17.34
N GLY A 102 21.92 -5.50 16.97
CA GLY A 102 20.99 -6.64 16.92
C GLY A 102 20.27 -6.81 15.59
N GLY A 103 20.63 -6.03 14.55
CA GLY A 103 20.08 -6.19 13.20
C GLY A 103 18.71 -5.53 12.99
N TYR A 104 18.23 -4.73 13.95
CA TYR A 104 16.98 -3.99 13.80
C TYR A 104 17.14 -2.84 12.81
N VAL A 105 16.30 -2.79 11.78
CA VAL A 105 16.34 -1.75 10.73
C VAL A 105 15.08 -0.90 10.80
N PHE A 106 15.24 0.38 11.17
CA PHE A 106 14.17 1.36 11.31
C PHE A 106 13.85 2.11 10.01
N LYS A 107 14.72 1.97 8.99
CA LYS A 107 14.59 2.61 7.66
C LYS A 107 13.17 2.54 7.08
N TRP A 108 12.53 1.38 7.19
CA TRP A 108 11.16 1.15 6.69
C TRP A 108 10.09 1.98 7.41
N GLY A 109 10.16 2.05 8.74
CA GLY A 109 9.26 2.90 9.53
C GLY A 109 9.46 4.39 9.25
N CYS A 110 10.71 4.82 9.08
CA CYS A 110 11.04 6.22 8.72
C CYS A 110 10.50 6.58 7.32
N TYR A 111 10.62 5.69 6.34
CA TYR A 111 10.06 5.94 5.00
C TYR A 111 8.53 6.13 5.06
N ARG A 112 7.79 5.26 5.77
CA ARG A 112 6.34 5.45 5.91
C ARG A 112 5.97 6.73 6.64
N HIS A 113 6.79 7.16 7.60
CA HIS A 113 6.62 8.43 8.32
C HIS A 113 6.79 9.64 7.38
N ASP A 114 7.86 9.67 6.59
CA ASP A 114 8.10 10.71 5.58
C ASP A 114 6.97 10.79 4.55
N PHE A 115 6.54 9.63 4.06
CA PHE A 115 5.41 9.52 3.15
C PHE A 115 4.17 10.20 3.75
N GLY A 116 3.84 9.89 5.01
CA GLY A 116 2.73 10.54 5.70
C GLY A 116 2.91 12.06 5.81
N TYR A 117 4.06 12.51 6.33
CA TYR A 117 4.36 13.93 6.54
C TYR A 117 4.25 14.74 5.25
N ARG A 118 4.95 14.31 4.19
CA ARG A 118 5.02 15.04 2.92
C ARG A 118 3.65 15.11 2.25
N ASN A 119 2.91 14.00 2.21
CA ASN A 119 1.62 13.96 1.55
C ASN A 119 0.52 14.70 2.31
N TYR A 120 0.48 14.61 3.65
CA TYR A 120 -0.48 15.40 4.41
C TYR A 120 -0.19 16.90 4.32
N LYS A 121 1.07 17.32 4.48
CA LYS A 121 1.44 18.75 4.36
C LYS A 121 1.08 19.32 3.00
N ASN A 122 1.36 18.58 1.91
CA ASN A 122 0.97 18.99 0.56
C ASN A 122 -0.56 19.06 0.39
N LEU A 123 -1.28 18.04 0.88
CA LEU A 123 -2.72 17.92 0.60
C LEU A 123 -3.59 18.86 1.42
N VAL A 124 -3.29 19.03 2.72
CA VAL A 124 -4.13 19.78 3.67
C VAL A 124 -3.47 21.04 4.23
N GLY A 125 -2.19 21.27 3.93
CA GLY A 125 -1.41 22.37 4.48
C GLY A 125 -0.87 22.08 5.89
N ASN A 126 0.16 22.85 6.29
CA ASN A 126 0.89 22.62 7.55
C ASN A 126 0.00 22.73 8.80
N ALA A 127 -0.89 23.72 8.85
CA ALA A 127 -1.75 23.95 10.01
C ALA A 127 -2.72 22.78 10.25
N ALA A 128 -3.42 22.32 9.22
CA ALA A 128 -4.34 21.19 9.31
C ALA A 128 -3.59 19.87 9.55
N PHE A 129 -2.41 19.68 8.92
CA PHE A 129 -1.56 18.53 9.20
C PHE A 129 -1.20 18.44 10.69
N LYS A 130 -0.68 19.54 11.26
CA LYS A 130 -0.25 19.60 12.67
C LYS A 130 -1.40 19.30 13.63
N ARG A 131 -2.58 19.86 13.36
CA ARG A 131 -3.77 19.72 14.20
C ARG A 131 -4.40 18.33 14.09
N ASP A 132 -4.58 17.82 12.88
CA ASP A 132 -5.53 16.72 12.62
C ASP A 132 -4.86 15.39 12.24
N HIS A 133 -3.59 15.40 11.82
CA HIS A 133 -2.97 14.23 11.17
C HIS A 133 -1.60 13.84 11.74
N LYS A 134 -0.79 14.80 12.18
CA LYS A 134 0.57 14.59 12.67
C LYS A 134 0.65 13.51 13.75
N LEU A 135 -0.21 13.59 14.78
CA LEU A 135 -0.24 12.61 15.86
C LEU A 135 -0.46 11.18 15.36
N ARG A 136 -1.26 11.00 14.31
CA ARG A 136 -1.54 9.69 13.74
C ARG A 136 -0.29 9.12 13.06
N VAL A 137 0.41 9.95 12.28
CA VAL A 137 1.63 9.52 11.56
C VAL A 137 2.75 9.22 12.55
N ASP A 138 2.90 10.04 13.59
CA ASP A 138 3.88 9.80 14.66
C ASP A 138 3.59 8.50 15.42
N LYS A 139 2.31 8.22 15.74
CA LYS A 139 1.92 6.94 16.36
C LYS A 139 2.18 5.76 15.44
N ALA A 140 1.94 5.91 14.14
CA ALA A 140 2.24 4.92 13.12
C ALA A 140 3.74 4.57 13.11
N LEU A 141 4.62 5.57 13.12
CA LEU A 141 6.07 5.37 13.24
C LEU A 141 6.41 4.53 14.47
N LEU A 142 5.93 4.92 15.66
CA LEU A 142 6.18 4.14 16.88
C LEU A 142 5.70 2.68 16.75
N GLY A 143 4.53 2.47 16.15
CA GLY A 143 4.00 1.14 15.88
C GLY A 143 4.91 0.30 14.99
N ASP A 144 5.40 0.87 13.89
CA ASP A 144 6.30 0.19 12.94
C ASP A 144 7.62 -0.18 13.62
N LEU A 145 8.24 0.78 14.31
CA LEU A 145 9.51 0.54 15.00
C LEU A 145 9.37 -0.53 16.10
N ASN A 146 8.25 -0.53 16.82
CA ASN A 146 7.97 -1.56 17.83
C ASN A 146 7.76 -2.94 17.22
N ARG A 147 7.19 -3.05 16.01
CA ARG A 147 7.08 -4.31 15.29
C ARG A 147 8.44 -4.82 14.86
N VAL A 148 9.32 -3.95 14.35
CA VAL A 148 10.74 -4.29 14.09
C VAL A 148 11.40 -4.85 15.35
N CYS A 149 11.24 -4.21 16.51
CA CYS A 149 11.79 -4.70 17.78
C CYS A 149 11.17 -6.03 18.24
N GLY A 150 9.93 -6.32 17.81
CA GLY A 150 9.23 -7.56 18.09
C GLY A 150 9.70 -8.76 17.25
N GLN A 151 10.35 -8.49 16.10
CA GLN A 151 10.79 -9.53 15.19
C GLN A 151 11.82 -10.46 15.82
N ARG A 152 11.77 -11.73 15.40
CA ARG A 152 12.74 -12.75 15.74
C ARG A 152 13.50 -13.11 14.47
N PHE A 153 14.80 -12.86 14.47
CA PHE A 153 15.67 -13.21 13.35
C PHE A 153 16.04 -14.70 13.47
N TRP A 154 15.89 -15.45 12.37
CA TRP A 154 16.07 -16.90 12.35
C TRP A 154 17.54 -17.37 12.40
N ASP A 155 18.50 -16.45 12.33
CA ASP A 155 19.95 -16.69 12.43
C ASP A 155 20.65 -15.74 13.42
N ASP A 156 20.01 -15.44 14.55
CA ASP A 156 20.59 -14.55 15.56
C ASP A 156 21.78 -15.24 16.29
N PRO A 157 23.04 -14.75 16.13
CA PRO A 157 24.22 -15.37 16.73
C PRO A 157 24.36 -15.07 18.24
N TYR A 158 23.49 -14.23 18.80
CA TYR A 158 23.64 -13.75 20.17
C TYR A 158 23.05 -14.72 21.21
N PRO A 159 23.70 -14.86 22.39
CA PRO A 159 23.12 -15.55 23.53
C PRO A 159 21.80 -14.92 24.00
N ALA A 160 20.92 -15.71 24.63
CA ALA A 160 19.58 -15.27 25.04
C ALA A 160 19.59 -13.98 25.89
N ALA A 161 20.54 -13.84 26.82
CA ALA A 161 20.67 -12.65 27.66
C ALA A 161 21.04 -11.40 26.83
N GLN A 162 21.90 -11.55 25.83
CA GLN A 162 22.29 -10.45 24.94
C GLN A 162 21.13 -10.07 24.02
N ARG A 163 20.39 -11.05 23.46
CA ARG A 163 19.17 -10.78 22.68
C ARG A 163 18.15 -9.97 23.44
N LYS A 164 17.92 -10.30 24.72
CA LYS A 164 17.02 -9.53 25.58
C LYS A 164 17.48 -8.07 25.70
N LYS A 165 18.76 -7.83 25.96
CA LYS A 165 19.32 -6.47 26.05
C LYS A 165 19.18 -5.69 24.75
N LEU A 166 19.45 -6.31 23.61
CA LEU A 166 19.32 -5.69 22.29
C LEU A 166 17.86 -5.34 21.98
N LYS A 167 16.92 -6.24 22.29
CA LYS A 167 15.48 -6.00 22.16
C LYS A 167 15.00 -4.84 23.04
N ASP A 168 15.41 -4.80 24.31
CA ASP A 168 15.09 -3.71 25.22
C ASP A 168 15.66 -2.36 24.72
N ALA A 169 16.88 -2.37 24.19
CA ALA A 169 17.51 -1.20 23.57
C ALA A 169 16.75 -0.73 22.31
N CYS A 170 16.27 -1.66 21.48
CA CYS A 170 15.45 -1.36 20.31
C CYS A 170 14.17 -0.61 20.71
N TYR A 171 13.40 -1.11 21.68
CA TYR A 171 12.18 -0.43 22.15
C TYR A 171 12.47 0.96 22.74
N LYS A 172 13.59 1.10 23.46
CA LYS A 172 14.04 2.40 23.97
C LYS A 172 14.36 3.38 22.83
N ALA A 173 15.03 2.91 21.79
CA ALA A 173 15.30 3.69 20.58
C ALA A 173 14.01 4.08 19.86
N ALA A 174 13.07 3.15 19.63
CA ALA A 174 11.77 3.42 19.02
C ALA A 174 11.02 4.56 19.74
N LYS A 175 11.01 4.53 21.09
CA LYS A 175 10.42 5.59 21.91
C LYS A 175 11.15 6.92 21.76
N LYS A 176 12.49 6.93 21.62
CA LYS A 176 13.28 8.15 21.38
C LYS A 176 12.91 8.79 20.03
N TYR A 177 12.75 7.98 18.98
CA TYR A 177 12.39 8.47 17.63
C TYR A 177 11.01 9.10 17.66
N TYR A 178 10.04 8.39 18.26
CA TYR A 178 8.70 8.92 18.48
C TYR A 178 8.73 10.26 19.22
N ASN A 179 9.43 10.34 20.36
CA ASN A 179 9.50 11.57 21.15
C ASN A 179 10.10 12.74 20.35
N ALA A 180 11.15 12.48 19.56
CA ALA A 180 11.78 13.48 18.71
C ALA A 180 10.79 14.03 17.66
N VAL A 181 10.10 13.16 16.92
CA VAL A 181 9.12 13.62 15.92
C VAL A 181 7.91 14.27 16.56
N ARG A 182 7.49 13.85 17.77
CA ARG A 182 6.40 14.49 18.54
C ARG A 182 6.75 15.93 18.91
N ALA A 183 8.00 16.15 19.35
CA ALA A 183 8.50 17.46 19.73
C ALA A 183 8.76 18.38 18.53
N ALA A 184 9.16 17.81 17.38
CA ALA A 184 9.30 18.56 16.14
C ALA A 184 7.93 19.07 15.68
N GLY A 185 7.78 20.41 15.69
CA GLY A 185 6.51 21.13 15.52
C GLY A 185 6.04 21.29 14.09
#